data_AF-A0A938TEE9-F1
#
_entry.id   AF-A0A938TEE9-F1
#
_cell.length_a   1.000
_cell.length_b   1.000
_cell.length_c   1.000
_cell.angle_alpha   90.00
_cell.angle_beta   90.00
_cell.angle_gamma   90.00
#
_symmetry.space_group_name_H-M   'P 1'
#
loop_
_entity.id
_entity.type
_entity.pdbx_description
1 polymer ?
#
loop_
_entity_poly.entity_id
_entity_poly.type
_entity_poly.pdbx_seq_one_letter_code
_entity_poly.pdbx_strand_id
1 'polypeptide(L)'
;MTEMAEKKIHQAMFLQLILQYQTTAMIGMGKIKNPMTDKIEREMDHAKFSIDMLDMLKSKTNGNLESDEEKFLDQILRDLKLNYVEESGKDKTSSKSENDKTETKSADFEGEKSAE
;
A
#
# COMPACT_ATOMS: atom_id res chain seq x y z
N MET A 1 -26.42 -17.31 20.14
CA MET A 1 -26.49 -15.98 19.48
C MET A 1 -25.12 -15.31 19.35
N THR A 2 -24.13 -15.65 20.18
CA THR A 2 -22.77 -15.08 20.16
C THR A 2 -21.91 -15.56 18.99
N GLU A 3 -21.93 -16.85 18.64
CA GLU A 3 -21.07 -17.41 17.56
C GLU A 3 -21.33 -16.82 16.16
N MET A 4 -22.59 -16.55 15.82
CA MET A 4 -22.94 -15.94 14.52
C MET A 4 -22.43 -14.49 14.40
N ALA A 5 -22.34 -13.76 15.51
CA ALA A 5 -21.81 -12.40 15.53
C ALA A 5 -20.28 -12.42 15.40
N GLU A 6 -19.61 -13.34 16.09
CA GLU A 6 -18.16 -13.53 15.99
C GLU A 6 -17.73 -13.91 14.58
N LYS A 7 -18.46 -14.84 13.93
CA LYS A 7 -18.18 -15.22 12.54
C LYS A 7 -18.24 -14.02 11.57
N LYS A 8 -19.25 -13.15 11.73
CA LYS A 8 -19.36 -11.92 10.91
C LYS A 8 -18.23 -10.93 11.18
N ILE A 9 -17.78 -10.79 12.43
CA ILE A 9 -16.63 -9.95 12.77
C ILE A 9 -15.37 -10.50 12.10
N HIS A 10 -15.12 -11.82 12.18
CA HIS A 10 -13.97 -12.45 11.54
C HIS A 10 -13.97 -12.26 10.02
N GLN A 11 -15.13 -12.43 9.39
CA GLN A 11 -15.30 -12.15 7.96
C GLN A 11 -14.98 -10.69 7.61
N ALA A 12 -15.51 -9.73 8.37
CA ALA A 12 -15.21 -8.31 8.16
C ALA A 12 -13.71 -8.00 8.34
N MET A 13 -13.06 -8.58 9.36
CA MET A 13 -11.63 -8.41 9.60
C MET A 13 -10.79 -9.06 8.50
N PHE A 14 -11.22 -10.19 7.94
CA PHE A 14 -10.55 -10.84 6.82
C PHE A 14 -10.61 -9.98 5.57
N LEU A 15 -11.78 -9.43 5.23
CA LEU A 15 -11.91 -8.48 4.11
C LEU A 15 -11.06 -7.23 4.31
N GLN A 16 -11.04 -6.69 5.53
CA GLN A 16 -10.20 -5.54 5.87
C GLN A 16 -8.70 -5.85 5.70
N LEU A 17 -8.26 -7.05 6.08
CA LEU A 17 -6.89 -7.50 5.89
C LEU A 17 -6.51 -7.55 4.41
N ILE A 18 -7.40 -8.09 3.56
CA ILE A 18 -7.20 -8.13 2.10
C ILE A 18 -7.06 -6.71 1.54
N LEU A 19 -7.97 -5.80 1.92
CA LEU A 19 -7.94 -4.40 1.48
C LEU A 19 -6.65 -3.68 1.91
N GLN A 20 -6.12 -4.00 3.09
CA GLN A 20 -4.89 -3.40 3.58
C GLN A 20 -3.69 -3.83 2.73
N TYR A 21 -3.55 -5.13 2.43
CA TYR A 21 -2.51 -5.62 1.53
C TYR A 21 -2.68 -5.11 0.10
N GLN A 22 -3.91 -4.99 -0.38
CA GLN A 22 -4.19 -4.37 -1.69
C GLN A 22 -3.69 -2.92 -1.73
N THR A 23 -3.96 -2.14 -0.69
CA THR A 23 -3.52 -0.75 -0.59
C THR A 23 -1.99 -0.66 -0.55
N THR A 24 -1.34 -1.50 0.27
CA THR A 24 0.13 -1.58 0.31
C THR A 24 0.72 -1.94 -1.04
N ALA A 25 0.12 -2.89 -1.77
CA ALA A 25 0.56 -3.24 -3.12
C ALA A 25 0.40 -2.07 -4.10
N MET A 26 -0.72 -1.35 -4.05
CA MET A 26 -0.94 -0.18 -4.91
C MET A 26 0.01 0.99 -4.61
N ILE A 27 0.35 1.21 -3.34
CA ILE A 27 1.37 2.19 -2.93
C ILE A 27 2.74 1.74 -3.45
N GLY A 28 3.13 0.48 -3.26
CA GLY A 28 4.40 -0.05 -3.78
C GLY A 28 4.49 0.02 -5.32
N MET A 29 3.36 -0.10 -6.02
CA MET A 29 3.31 0.11 -7.47
C MET A 29 3.37 1.60 -7.88
N GLY A 30 3.41 2.54 -6.93
CA GLY A 30 3.35 3.98 -7.20
C GLY A 30 2.01 4.45 -7.77
N LYS A 31 0.93 3.67 -7.66
CA LYS A 31 -0.41 4.06 -8.09
C LYS A 31 -1.11 4.98 -7.09
N ILE A 32 -0.68 4.91 -5.83
CA ILE A 32 -1.22 5.71 -4.73
C ILE A 32 -0.05 6.37 -4.01
N LYS A 33 -0.22 7.64 -3.62
CA LYS A 33 0.76 8.34 -2.78
C LYS A 33 0.91 7.63 -1.43
N ASN A 34 2.13 7.48 -0.95
CA ASN A 34 2.37 6.96 0.39
C ASN A 34 1.82 7.98 1.41
N PRO A 35 0.83 7.62 2.25
CA PRO A 35 0.21 8.56 3.19
C PRO A 35 1.15 8.99 4.32
N MET A 36 2.27 8.30 4.54
CA MET A 36 3.27 8.64 5.56
C MET A 36 4.34 9.60 5.04
N THR A 37 4.74 9.47 3.78
CA THR A 37 5.82 10.29 3.19
C THR A 37 5.30 11.37 2.25
N ASP A 38 4.02 11.33 1.89
CA ASP A 38 3.37 12.14 0.84
C ASP A 38 4.06 12.06 -0.53
N LYS A 39 4.89 11.03 -0.74
CA LYS A 39 5.62 10.78 -1.99
C LYS A 39 5.03 9.60 -2.74
N ILE A 40 5.15 9.66 -4.07
CA ILE A 40 4.89 8.51 -4.94
C ILE A 40 6.22 7.79 -5.11
N GLU A 41 6.43 6.74 -4.31
CA GLU A 41 7.61 5.89 -4.36
C GLU A 41 7.22 4.56 -5.02
N ARG A 42 7.97 4.16 -6.05
CA ARG A 42 7.76 2.88 -6.75
C ARG A 42 8.73 1.86 -6.17
N GLU A 43 8.20 1.01 -5.31
CA GLU A 43 8.90 -0.09 -4.65
C GLU A 43 8.24 -1.41 -5.08
N MET A 44 8.62 -1.88 -6.27
CA MET A 44 8.01 -3.07 -6.87
C MET A 44 8.23 -4.32 -6.02
N ASP A 45 9.32 -4.41 -5.27
CA ASP A 45 9.57 -5.53 -4.36
C ASP A 45 8.54 -5.58 -3.22
N HIS A 46 8.18 -4.42 -2.67
CA HIS A 46 7.12 -4.30 -1.66
C HIS A 46 5.74 -4.63 -2.23
N ALA A 47 5.47 -4.22 -3.46
CA ALA A 47 4.24 -4.58 -4.15
C ALA A 47 4.14 -6.09 -4.37
N LYS A 48 5.22 -6.71 -4.86
CA LYS A 48 5.29 -8.15 -5.07
C LYS A 48 5.10 -8.93 -3.78
N PHE A 49 5.79 -8.53 -2.71
CA PHE A 49 5.64 -9.16 -1.40
C PHE A 49 4.18 -9.16 -0.91
N SER A 50 3.47 -8.04 -1.12
CA SER A 50 2.05 -7.92 -0.74
C SER A 50 1.15 -8.84 -1.57
N ILE A 51 1.43 -8.99 -2.87
CA ILE A 51 0.72 -9.92 -3.76
C ILE A 51 1.00 -11.37 -3.36
N ASP A 52 2.25 -11.71 -3.09
CA ASP A 52 2.66 -13.06 -2.67
C ASP A 52 2.03 -13.42 -1.31
N MET A 53 1.87 -12.45 -0.41
CA MET A 53 1.17 -12.65 0.86
C MET A 53 -0.32 -12.97 0.64
N LEU A 54 -1.00 -12.24 -0.24
CA LEU A 54 -2.39 -12.53 -0.61
C LEU A 54 -2.55 -13.90 -1.29
N ASP A 55 -1.59 -14.28 -2.13
CA ASP A 55 -1.58 -15.58 -2.82
C ASP A 55 -1.35 -16.74 -1.83
N MET A 56 -0.45 -16.53 -0.86
CA MET A 56 -0.24 -17.44 0.27
C MET A 56 -1.49 -17.56 1.13
N LEU A 57 -2.15 -16.44 1.46
CA LEU A 57 -3.41 -16.44 2.20
C LEU A 57 -4.46 -17.27 1.49
N LYS A 58 -4.69 -17.03 0.18
CA LYS A 58 -5.61 -17.83 -0.63
C LYS A 58 -5.31 -19.32 -0.54
N SER A 59 -4.03 -19.69 -0.64
CA SER A 59 -3.60 -21.09 -0.61
C SER A 59 -3.77 -21.73 0.77
N LYS A 60 -3.53 -20.97 1.85
CA LYS A 60 -3.63 -21.45 3.24
C LYS A 60 -5.05 -21.47 3.78
N THR A 61 -5.93 -20.60 3.28
CA THR A 61 -7.33 -20.52 3.69
C THR A 61 -8.27 -21.26 2.74
N ASN A 62 -7.73 -21.94 1.71
CA ASN A 62 -8.51 -22.73 0.78
C ASN A 62 -9.38 -23.77 1.51
N GLY A 63 -10.67 -23.80 1.20
CA GLY A 63 -11.64 -24.66 1.88
C GLY A 63 -12.21 -24.11 3.19
N ASN A 64 -11.69 -22.98 3.70
CA ASN A 64 -12.21 -22.29 4.88
C ASN A 64 -12.86 -20.94 4.54
N LEU A 65 -12.82 -20.51 3.27
CA LEU A 65 -13.43 -19.27 2.80
C LEU A 65 -14.90 -19.49 2.40
N GLU A 66 -15.74 -18.49 2.66
CA GLU A 66 -17.06 -18.40 2.05
C GLU A 66 -16.94 -18.01 0.57
N SER A 67 -17.96 -18.34 -0.23
CA SER A 67 -17.94 -18.10 -1.69
C SER A 67 -17.69 -16.64 -2.05
N ASP A 68 -18.19 -15.70 -1.24
CA ASP A 68 -18.03 -14.27 -1.51
C ASP A 68 -16.63 -13.79 -1.11
N GLU A 69 -16.03 -14.35 -0.06
CA GLU A 69 -14.65 -14.05 0.36
C GLU A 69 -13.63 -14.56 -0.66
N GLU A 70 -13.84 -15.78 -1.16
CA GLU A 70 -12.99 -16.37 -2.19
C GLU A 70 -13.05 -15.55 -3.48
N LYS A 71 -14.24 -15.18 -3.94
CA LYS A 71 -14.41 -14.30 -5.12
C LYS A 71 -13.73 -12.95 -4.94
N PHE A 72 -13.88 -12.36 -3.76
CA PHE A 72 -13.28 -11.06 -3.46
C PHE A 72 -11.75 -11.16 -3.50
N LEU A 73 -11.16 -12.13 -2.80
CA LEU A 73 -9.72 -12.36 -2.80
C LEU A 73 -9.19 -12.64 -4.21
N ASP A 74 -9.91 -13.43 -5.01
CA ASP A 74 -9.56 -13.73 -6.39
C ASP A 74 -9.59 -12.51 -7.29
N GLN A 75 -10.59 -11.66 -7.14
CA GLN A 75 -10.69 -10.42 -7.89
C GLN A 75 -9.52 -9.50 -7.54
N ILE A 76 -9.24 -9.28 -6.26
CA ILE A 76 -8.13 -8.44 -5.80
C ILE A 76 -6.79 -8.98 -6.30
N LEU A 77 -6.54 -10.30 -6.19
CA LEU A 77 -5.31 -10.91 -6.69
C LEU A 77 -5.14 -10.75 -8.20
N ARG A 78 -6.21 -10.93 -8.98
CA ARG A 78 -6.18 -10.73 -10.44
C ARG A 78 -5.85 -9.29 -10.79
N ASP A 79 -6.54 -8.34 -10.17
CA ASP A 79 -6.34 -6.91 -10.40
C ASP A 79 -4.90 -6.52 -10.04
N LEU A 80 -4.41 -6.91 -8.86
CA LEU A 80 -3.05 -6.57 -8.43
C LEU A 80 -1.98 -7.20 -9.32
N LYS A 81 -2.13 -8.47 -9.73
CA LYS A 81 -1.18 -9.13 -10.64
C LYS A 81 -1.13 -8.44 -12.00
N LEU A 82 -2.27 -8.04 -12.55
CA LEU A 82 -2.33 -7.30 -13.81
C LEU A 82 -1.66 -5.94 -13.69
N ASN A 83 -2.00 -5.17 -12.64
CA ASN A 83 -1.39 -3.89 -12.35
C ASN A 83 0.14 -4.01 -12.15
N TYR A 84 0.61 -5.06 -11.49
CA TYR A 84 2.02 -5.31 -11.26
C TYR A 84 2.78 -5.60 -12.55
N VAL A 85 2.22 -6.40 -13.45
CA VAL A 85 2.84 -6.69 -14.76
C VAL A 85 2.89 -5.44 -15.64
N GLU A 86 1.82 -4.65 -15.68
CA GLU A 86 1.79 -3.38 -16.41
C GLU A 86 2.85 -2.41 -15.91
N GLU A 87 3.06 -2.36 -14.60
CA GLU A 87 3.92 -1.38 -13.96
C GLU A 87 5.39 -1.83 -13.92
N SER A 88 5.66 -3.11 -13.69
CA SER A 88 7.01 -3.69 -13.84
C SER A 88 7.56 -3.58 -15.26
N GLY A 89 6.70 -3.51 -16.28
CA GLY A 89 7.09 -3.20 -17.65
C GLY A 89 7.61 -1.77 -17.85
N LYS A 90 7.23 -0.82 -16.99
CA LYS A 90 7.60 0.61 -17.07
C LYS A 90 8.87 0.98 -16.29
N ASP A 91 9.34 0.09 -15.42
CA ASP A 91 10.50 0.31 -14.54
C ASP A 91 11.81 0.57 -15.32
N LYS A 92 11.87 0.16 -16.60
CA LYS A 92 13.04 0.40 -17.46
C LYS A 92 13.24 1.87 -17.87
N THR A 93 12.33 2.80 -17.53
CA THR A 93 12.36 4.16 -18.11
C THR A 93 12.28 5.32 -17.11
N SER A 94 12.10 5.10 -15.80
CA SER A 94 11.79 6.19 -14.86
C SER A 94 12.66 6.27 -13.60
N SER A 95 13.94 5.95 -13.70
CA SER A 95 14.95 6.36 -12.70
C SER A 95 15.29 7.86 -12.82
N LYS A 96 14.28 8.75 -12.93
CA LYS A 96 14.47 10.20 -12.75
C LYS A 96 13.13 10.91 -12.58
N SER A 97 12.76 11.19 -11.34
CA SER A 97 12.19 12.51 -11.03
C SER A 97 12.60 12.92 -9.63
N GLU A 98 13.63 13.74 -9.59
CA GLU A 98 13.88 14.72 -8.55
C GLU A 98 12.61 15.55 -8.29
N ASN A 99 12.32 15.86 -7.02
CA ASN A 99 12.33 17.23 -6.49
C ASN A 99 11.49 17.29 -5.20
N ASP A 100 12.15 17.41 -4.05
CA ASP A 100 11.73 18.45 -3.10
C ASP A 100 12.99 19.09 -2.53
N LYS A 101 13.31 20.25 -3.11
CA LYS A 101 14.13 21.28 -2.49
C LYS A 101 13.42 21.76 -1.22
N THR A 102 13.87 21.29 -0.06
CA THR A 102 13.76 22.11 1.14
C THR A 102 15.01 22.96 1.23
N GLU A 103 14.87 24.16 0.66
CA GLU A 103 15.76 25.29 0.91
C GLU A 103 16.01 25.42 2.41
N THR A 104 17.26 25.20 2.79
CA THR A 104 17.84 25.76 4.01
C THR A 104 17.74 27.29 3.88
N LYS A 105 16.76 27.90 4.54
CA LYS A 105 16.84 29.29 4.98
C LYS A 105 17.33 29.31 6.42
N SER A 106 18.65 29.29 6.56
CA SER A 106 19.37 29.86 7.70
C SER A 106 19.51 31.38 7.51
N ALA A 107 19.46 32.12 8.62
CA ALA A 107 19.55 33.59 8.80
C ALA A 107 18.23 34.35 8.47
N ASP A 108 17.60 35.09 9.37
CA ASP A 108 18.12 36.01 10.39
C ASP A 108 17.27 36.00 11.68
N PHE A 109 17.91 35.71 12.82
CA PHE A 109 17.49 36.26 14.12
C PHE A 109 18.74 36.85 14.75
N GLU A 110 19.19 37.98 14.19
CA GLU A 110 20.15 38.84 14.87
C GLU A 110 19.43 39.56 16.01
N GLY A 111 19.79 39.19 17.23
CA GLY A 111 19.66 40.07 18.37
C GLY A 111 20.92 40.94 18.47
N GLU A 112 20.77 42.26 18.33
CA GLU A 112 21.57 43.27 19.02
C GLU A 112 20.63 44.47 19.28
N LYS A 113 20.25 44.77 20.52
CA LYS A 113 20.95 45.54 21.58
C LYS A 113 20.70 47.06 21.48
N SER A 114 20.20 47.59 22.60
CA SER A 114 20.47 48.91 23.20
C SER A 114 19.71 50.16 22.74
N ALA A 115 19.11 50.78 23.77
CA ALA A 115 19.12 52.21 24.14
C ALA A 115 18.40 53.23 23.23
N GLU A 116 17.31 53.80 23.76
CA GLU A 116 17.22 55.22 24.15
C GLU A 116 16.20 55.41 25.29
#